data_AF-A0A2V9VS60-F1
#
_entry.id   AF-A0A2V9VS60-F1
#
_cell.length_a   1.000
_cell.length_b   1.000
_cell.length_c   1.000
_cell.angle_alpha   90.00
_cell.angle_beta   90.00
_cell.angle_gamma   90.00
#
_symmetry.space_group_name_H-M   'P 1'
#
loop_
_entity.id
_entity.type
_entity.pdbx_description
1 polymer ?
#
loop_
_entity_poly.entity_id
_entity_poly.type
_entity_poly.pdbx_seq_one_letter_code
_entity_poly.pdbx_strand_id
1 'polypeptide(L)'
;MILVRAGFVSFLVTLVSFALSLLLSLIGIVLVAQLHSTPPDLRFAYRHIALPVAFSVGAIVLVLALIMEIRHCRQSRALAQIARASR
;
A
#
# COMPACT_ATOMS: atom_id res chain seq x y z
N MET A 1 -11.76 2.29 25.29
CA MET A 1 -11.97 1.69 23.96
C MET A 1 -11.11 2.29 22.83
N ILE A 2 -10.62 3.54 22.93
CA ILE A 2 -9.85 4.20 21.84
C ILE A 2 -8.46 3.57 21.60
N LEU A 3 -7.76 3.14 22.66
CA LEU A 3 -6.45 2.47 22.54
C LEU A 3 -6.54 1.14 21.79
N VAL A 4 -7.56 0.33 22.06
CA VAL A 4 -7.77 -0.98 21.40
C VAL A 4 -7.96 -0.79 19.90
N ARG A 5 -8.77 0.19 19.50
CA ARG A 5 -8.99 0.51 18.08
C ARG A 5 -7.72 1.05 17.42
N ALA A 6 -6.97 1.92 18.11
CA ALA A 6 -5.72 2.45 17.59
C ALA A 6 -4.68 1.33 17.40
N GLY A 7 -4.54 0.44 18.39
CA GLY A 7 -3.67 -0.73 18.31
C GLY A 7 -4.06 -1.69 17.18
N PHE A 8 -5.36 -1.96 17.00
CA PHE A 8 -5.84 -2.81 15.91
C PHE A 8 -5.56 -2.20 14.53
N VAL A 9 -5.76 -0.89 14.37
CA VAL A 9 -5.46 -0.19 13.11
C VAL A 9 -3.95 -0.21 12.83
N SER A 10 -3.11 0.10 13.83
CA SER A 10 -1.65 0.03 13.67
C SER A 10 -1.20 -1.38 13.31
N PHE A 11 -1.77 -2.40 13.96
CA PHE A 11 -1.48 -3.80 13.67
C PHE A 11 -1.86 -4.17 12.23
N LEU A 12 -3.05 -3.77 11.78
CA LEU A 12 -3.50 -3.98 10.40
C LEU A 12 -2.55 -3.31 9.40
N VAL A 13 -2.15 -2.07 9.68
CA VAL A 13 -1.23 -1.30 8.83
C VAL A 13 0.13 -1.98 8.74
N THR A 14 0.70 -2.41 9.88
CA THR A 14 1.98 -3.13 9.88
C THR A 14 1.89 -4.46 9.16
N LEU A 15 0.78 -5.19 9.29
CA LEU A 15 0.57 -6.47 8.62
C LEU A 15 0.48 -6.28 7.10
N VAL A 16 -0.23 -5.25 6.65
CA VAL A 16 -0.30 -4.87 5.23
C VAL A 16 1.07 -4.44 4.72
N SER A 17 1.79 -3.57 5.44
CA SER A 17 3.15 -3.16 5.06
C SER A 17 4.12 -4.35 4.97
N PHE A 18 4.01 -5.30 5.89
CA PHE A 18 4.80 -6.54 5.87
C PHE A 18 4.46 -7.39 4.64
N ALA A 19 3.18 -7.64 4.37
CA ALA A 19 2.74 -8.40 3.21
C ALA A 19 3.19 -7.75 1.89
N LEU A 20 3.09 -6.42 1.79
CA LEU A 20 3.57 -5.66 0.63
C LEU A 20 5.07 -5.80 0.46
N SER A 21 5.86 -5.62 1.53
CA SER A 21 7.32 -5.76 1.47
C SER A 21 7.75 -7.16 1.02
N LEU A 22 7.07 -8.19 1.53
CA LEU A 22 7.33 -9.59 1.18
C LEU A 22 6.98 -9.88 -0.28
N LEU A 23 5.83 -9.37 -0.74
CA LEU A 23 5.41 -9.48 -2.14
C LEU A 23 6.42 -8.79 -3.08
N LEU A 24 6.80 -7.54 -2.77
CA LEU A 24 7.80 -6.78 -3.53
C LEU A 24 9.16 -7.49 -3.55
N SER A 25 9.59 -8.05 -2.41
CA SER A 25 10.84 -8.81 -2.32
C SER A 25 10.82 -10.05 -3.20
N LEU A 26 9.73 -10.84 -3.13
CA LEU A 26 9.57 -12.04 -3.96
C LEU A 26 9.57 -11.70 -5.45
N ILE A 27 8.82 -10.67 -5.85
CA ILE A 27 8.77 -10.18 -7.23
C ILE A 27 10.17 -9.75 -7.69
N GLY A 28 10.90 -9.00 -6.85
CA GLY A 28 12.27 -8.57 -7.14
C GLY A 28 13.23 -9.73 -7.37
N ILE A 29 13.17 -10.75 -6.51
CA ILE A 29 14.01 -11.96 -6.62
C ILE A 29 13.71 -12.71 -7.91
N VAL A 30 12.42 -12.95 -8.21
CA VAL A 30 12.02 -13.64 -9.44
C VAL A 30 12.44 -12.85 -10.68
N LEU A 31 12.32 -11.53 -10.64
CA LEU A 31 12.71 -10.67 -11.76
C LEU A 31 14.22 -10.72 -11.99
N VAL A 32 15.03 -10.60 -10.93
CA VAL A 32 16.50 -10.72 -11.03
C VAL A 32 16.93 -12.09 -11.56
N ALA A 33 16.30 -13.17 -11.09
CA ALA A 33 16.56 -14.52 -11.56
C ALA A 33 16.24 -14.69 -13.07
N GLN A 34 15.12 -14.11 -13.52
CA GLN A 34 14.72 -14.15 -14.94
C GLN A 34 15.64 -13.30 -15.83
N LEU A 35 16.07 -12.12 -15.39
CA LEU A 35 17.04 -11.32 -16.13
C LEU A 35 18.40 -12.02 -16.23
N HIS A 36 18.82 -12.72 -15.19
CA HIS A 36 20.10 -13.45 -15.20
C HIS A 36 20.05 -14.71 -16.08
N SER A 37 18.87 -15.32 -16.26
CA SER A 37 18.71 -16.61 -16.93
C SER A 37 18.32 -16.52 -18.42
N THR A 38 18.01 -15.33 -18.94
CA THR A 38 17.46 -15.19 -20.31
C THR A 38 18.33 -14.24 -21.17
N PRO A 39 18.74 -14.63 -22.39
CA PRO A 39 19.43 -13.72 -23.31
C PRO A 39 18.55 -12.51 -23.69
N PRO A 40 19.15 -11.37 -24.08
CA PRO A 40 18.50 -10.07 -24.07
C PRO A 40 17.47 -9.91 -25.20
N ASP A 41 16.22 -10.32 -24.92
CA ASP A 41 15.07 -10.02 -25.77
C ASP A 41 14.24 -8.86 -25.15
N LEU A 42 14.40 -7.67 -25.75
CA LEU A 42 13.94 -6.37 -25.23
C LEU A 42 12.42 -6.28 -25.04
N ARG A 43 11.63 -7.12 -25.73
CA ARG A 43 10.16 -7.17 -25.59
C ARG A 43 9.69 -7.86 -24.31
N PHE A 44 10.44 -8.83 -23.80
CA PHE A 44 10.09 -9.55 -22.58
C PHE A 44 10.48 -8.73 -21.33
N ALA A 45 11.63 -8.05 -21.41
CA ALA A 45 12.12 -7.16 -20.37
C ALA A 45 11.16 -6.00 -20.09
N TYR A 46 10.58 -5.35 -21.12
CA TYR A 46 9.67 -4.23 -20.90
C TYR A 46 8.37 -4.65 -20.20
N ARG A 47 7.82 -5.81 -20.56
CA ARG A 47 6.58 -6.33 -19.95
C ARG A 47 6.80 -6.86 -18.53
N HIS A 48 7.97 -7.44 -18.26
CA HIS A 48 8.33 -7.93 -16.93
C HIS A 48 8.79 -6.83 -15.96
N ILE A 49 9.19 -5.65 -16.44
CA ILE A 49 9.59 -4.52 -15.59
C ILE A 49 8.42 -3.54 -15.41
N ALA A 50 7.66 -3.23 -16.46
CA ALA A 50 6.56 -2.27 -16.37
C ALA A 50 5.41 -2.76 -15.48
N LEU A 51 5.08 -4.06 -15.52
CA LEU A 51 4.01 -4.62 -14.70
C LEU A 51 4.29 -4.58 -13.19
N PRO A 52 5.44 -5.04 -12.66
CA PRO A 52 5.71 -4.95 -11.23
C PRO A 52 5.95 -3.52 -10.75
N VAL A 53 6.45 -2.64 -11.61
CA VAL A 53 6.56 -1.20 -11.28
C VAL A 53 5.16 -0.58 -11.19
N ALA A 54 4.28 -0.83 -12.15
CA ALA A 54 2.89 -0.37 -12.08
C ALA A 54 2.16 -0.96 -10.87
N PHE A 55 2.40 -2.23 -10.54
CA PHE A 55 1.80 -2.89 -9.38
C PHE A 55 2.29 -2.32 -8.06
N SER A 56 3.59 -2.05 -7.91
CA SER A 56 4.16 -1.45 -6.71
C SER A 56 3.67 -0.01 -6.51
N VAL A 57 3.66 0.80 -7.57
CA VAL A 57 3.11 2.17 -7.53
C VAL A 57 1.61 2.14 -7.21
N GLY A 58 0.84 1.26 -7.86
CA GLY A 58 -0.59 1.08 -7.58
C GLY A 58 -0.87 0.69 -6.14
N ALA A 59 -0.07 -0.23 -5.58
CA ALA A 59 -0.21 -0.65 -4.18
C ALA A 59 0.12 0.48 -3.19
N ILE A 60 1.18 1.25 -3.43
CA ILE A 60 1.55 2.41 -2.59
C ILE A 60 0.43 3.45 -2.61
N VAL A 61 -0.07 3.79 -3.79
CA VAL A 61 -1.17 4.76 -3.95
C VAL A 61 -2.44 4.26 -3.27
N LEU A 62 -2.76 2.97 -3.39
CA LEU A 62 -3.92 2.37 -2.72
C LEU A 62 -3.81 2.48 -1.20
N VAL A 63 -2.65 2.18 -0.61
CA VAL A 63 -2.41 2.31 0.84
C VAL A 63 -2.52 3.76 1.28
N LEU A 64 -1.92 4.69 0.55
CA LEU A 64 -2.01 6.13 0.85
C LEU A 64 -3.45 6.63 0.77
N ALA A 65 -4.19 6.22 -0.25
CA ALA A 65 -5.62 6.53 -0.40
C ALA A 65 -6.43 5.98 0.77
N LEU A 66 -6.19 4.73 1.18
CA LEU A 66 -6.86 4.09 2.32
C LEU A 66 -6.60 4.85 3.63
N ILE A 67 -5.35 5.24 3.87
CA ILE A 67 -4.96 6.02 5.06
C ILE A 67 -5.63 7.40 5.03
N MET A 68 -5.62 8.07 3.88
CA MET A 68 -6.26 9.36 3.69
C MET A 68 -7.76 9.28 3.92
N GLU A 69 -8.42 8.25 3.41
CA GLU A 69 -9.86 8.06 3.55
C GLU A 69 -10.24 7.75 5.00
N ILE A 70 -9.47 6.91 5.70
CA ILE A 70 -9.64 6.68 7.13
C ILE A 70 -9.43 7.98 7.92
N ARG A 71 -8.42 8.79 7.57
CA ARG A 71 -8.20 10.10 8.20
C ARG A 71 -9.36 11.05 7.91
N HIS A 72 -9.83 11.13 6.67
CA HIS A 72 -10.89 12.04 6.26
C HIS A 72 -12.23 11.68 6.90
N CYS A 73 -12.58 10.39 6.96
CA CYS A 73 -13.75 9.91 7.68
C CYS A 73 -13.67 10.23 9.18
N ARG A 74 -12.48 10.17 9.79
CA ARG A 74 -12.30 10.57 11.20
C ARG A 74 -12.37 12.08 11.39
N GLN A 75 -11.81 12.85 10.47
CA GLN A 75 -11.76 14.31 10.52
C GLN A 75 -13.13 14.94 10.28
N SER A 76 -13.89 14.43 9.32
CA SER A 76 -15.28 14.85 9.05
C SER A 76 -16.21 14.54 10.24
N ARG A 77 -16.03 13.41 10.92
CA ARG A 77 -16.76 13.11 12.17
C ARG A 77 -16.40 14.04 13.33
N ALA A 78 -15.13 14.46 13.43
CA ALA A 78 -14.70 15.43 14.45
C ALA A 78 -15.29 16.84 14.17
N LEU A 79 -15.28 17.28 12.90
CA LEU A 79 -15.90 18.53 12.48
C LEU A 79 -17.42 18.55 12.71
N ALA A 80 -18.11 17.44 12.44
CA ALA A 80 -19.54 17.31 12.69
C ALA A 80 -19.91 17.34 14.20
N GLN A 81 -19.01 16.90 15.07
CA GLN A 81 -19.18 16.99 16.53
C GLN A 81 -19.01 18.44 17.01
N ILE A 82 -18.02 19.16 16.50
CA ILE A 82 -17.79 20.58 16.82
C ILE A 82 -18.98 21.43 16.38
N ALA A 83 -19.50 21.22 15.17
CA ALA A 83 -20.66 21.94 14.65
C ALA A 83 -21.97 21.68 15.43
N ARG A 84 -22.09 20.54 16.10
CA ARG A 84 -23.22 20.24 17.00
C ARG A 84 -23.04 20.80 18.41
N ALA A 85 -21.81 20.94 18.88
CA ALA A 85 -21.50 21.50 20.19
C ALA A 85 -21.54 23.05 20.19
N SER A 86 -21.45 23.68 19.01
CA SER A 86 -21.57 25.13 18.83
C SER A 86 -23.01 25.62 18.61
N ARG A 87 -24.02 24.75 18.77
CA ARG A 87 -25.45 25.05 18.63
C ARG A 87 -26.15 24.84 19.97
#